data_AF-A0A519WGT2-F1
#
_entry.id   AF-A0A519WGT2-F1
#
_cell.length_a   1.000
_cell.length_b   1.000
_cell.length_c   1.000
_cell.angle_alpha   90.00
_cell.angle_beta   90.00
_cell.angle_gamma   90.00
#
_symmetry.space_group_name_H-M   'P 1'
#
loop_
_entity.id
_entity.type
_entity.pdbx_description
1 polymer ?
#
loop_
_entity_poly.entity_id
_entity_poly.type
_entity_poly.pdbx_seq_one_letter_code
_entity_poly.pdbx_strand_id
1 'polypeptide(L)'
;MKILNNALKPTRFTLLFTLVFVSLFSFISKAQQARNPIIFADVPDISVIRVGKMYYMSSTTMHMSPGLPIMKSTDMVNWKMASYAYDRLGESNELNLKEGKNAYGKGTWASSLRYHKGTFYVSTFSSTTGLTYIYSTKDVDKGNWKSASFKPALHDHSLFFDDDGKAYMVYGAGRIMIVQLNADLTGIEPNTKPEVLIENANLPAGANYSGLPAEGSQLFKIKGKYYLFNICWPRGGMRTVLVHRADQLKGKYEGQIGFQDKGVAQGGLIQMADESWYSYLFRDYGSVGRIPYLVPVTWKDAWPVIGVDKKTPDNLDLPKQKTVIPEIVASDEFNSKAKTLPLVWQWNHNPDNELWSLTQRPGYLRLTTGNIATDFLTAQNTLTQRTFGPNSTADISIDVS
;
A
#
# COMPACT_ATOMS: atom_id res chain seq x y z
N MET A 1 17.86 -101.81 -19.42
CA MET A 1 19.16 -102.03 -18.74
C MET A 1 19.85 -100.67 -18.60
N LYS A 2 20.07 -100.19 -17.36
CA LYS A 2 20.83 -98.98 -16.90
C LYS A 2 20.28 -97.59 -17.36
N ILE A 3 19.73 -96.73 -16.49
CA ILE A 3 20.23 -95.94 -15.33
C ILE A 3 20.89 -94.59 -15.73
N LEU A 4 20.29 -93.48 -15.21
CA LEU A 4 20.80 -92.09 -14.94
C LEU A 4 21.31 -91.26 -16.15
N ASN A 5 21.27 -89.92 -16.23
CA ASN A 5 21.16 -88.83 -15.26
C ASN A 5 20.79 -87.49 -15.95
N ASN A 6 19.99 -86.65 -15.27
CA ASN A 6 19.95 -85.18 -15.18
C ASN A 6 20.52 -84.26 -16.30
N ALA A 7 19.71 -83.28 -16.77
CA ALA A 7 19.73 -81.88 -16.29
C ALA A 7 19.26 -80.82 -17.33
N LEU A 8 18.29 -79.99 -16.90
CA LEU A 8 18.15 -78.53 -17.13
C LEU A 8 18.04 -77.95 -18.55
N LYS A 9 16.86 -77.41 -18.91
CA LYS A 9 16.58 -75.94 -18.94
C LYS A 9 15.12 -75.65 -19.33
N PRO A 10 14.47 -74.60 -18.78
CA PRO A 10 13.03 -74.41 -18.89
C PRO A 10 12.57 -73.66 -20.15
N THR A 11 11.39 -74.09 -20.58
CA THR A 11 10.48 -73.60 -21.61
C THR A 11 10.21 -72.08 -21.54
N ARG A 12 10.30 -71.43 -22.71
CA ARG A 12 9.79 -70.07 -22.94
C ARG A 12 8.26 -70.08 -22.94
N PHE A 13 7.65 -69.48 -21.93
CA PHE A 13 6.25 -69.04 -21.97
C PHE A 13 6.23 -67.55 -22.28
N THR A 14 5.71 -67.18 -23.45
CA THR A 14 5.50 -65.79 -23.86
C THR A 14 4.26 -65.26 -23.14
N LEU A 15 4.46 -64.41 -22.13
CA LEU A 15 3.37 -63.69 -21.47
C LEU A 15 3.21 -62.33 -22.15
N LEU A 16 2.10 -62.14 -22.86
CA LEU A 16 1.71 -60.88 -23.48
C LEU A 16 1.21 -59.93 -22.37
N PHE A 17 2.03 -58.97 -21.94
CA PHE A 17 1.61 -57.88 -21.06
C PHE A 17 1.05 -56.74 -21.90
N THR A 18 -0.28 -56.62 -21.95
CA THR A 18 -0.96 -55.46 -22.51
C THR A 18 -0.81 -54.29 -21.52
N LEU A 19 0.13 -53.37 -21.77
CA LEU A 19 0.24 -52.12 -21.03
C LEU A 19 -0.95 -51.22 -21.39
N VAL A 20 -1.92 -51.10 -20.49
CA VAL A 20 -2.92 -50.02 -20.55
C VAL A 20 -2.25 -48.77 -19.97
N PHE A 21 -1.76 -47.91 -20.86
CA PHE A 21 -1.34 -46.54 -20.50
C PHE A 21 -2.61 -45.72 -20.22
N VAL A 22 -3.01 -45.64 -18.95
CA VAL A 22 -3.97 -44.63 -18.50
C VAL A 22 -3.22 -43.30 -18.47
N SER A 23 -3.34 -42.50 -19.53
CA SER A 23 -2.91 -41.11 -19.49
C SER A 23 -3.87 -40.34 -18.59
N LEU A 24 -3.48 -40.18 -17.32
CA LEU A 24 -4.04 -39.16 -16.45
C LEU A 24 -3.61 -37.79 -17.00
N PHE A 25 -4.32 -37.30 -18.01
CA PHE A 25 -4.37 -35.87 -18.27
C PHE A 25 -5.11 -35.25 -17.08
N SER A 26 -4.35 -34.86 -16.06
CA SER A 26 -4.80 -33.87 -15.11
C SER A 26 -5.13 -32.62 -15.92
N PHE A 27 -6.42 -32.40 -16.20
CA PHE A 27 -6.93 -31.07 -16.51
C PHE A 27 -6.67 -30.23 -15.26
N ILE A 28 -5.46 -29.67 -15.16
CA ILE A 28 -5.24 -28.49 -14.34
C ILE A 28 -6.11 -27.44 -15.01
N SER A 29 -7.35 -27.30 -14.54
CA SER A 29 -8.12 -26.09 -14.74
C SER A 29 -7.16 -24.96 -14.42
N LYS A 30 -6.75 -24.18 -15.43
CA LYS A 30 -6.04 -22.92 -15.21
C LYS A 30 -6.95 -22.10 -14.31
N ALA A 31 -6.70 -22.16 -13.00
CA ALA A 31 -7.44 -21.38 -12.03
C ALA A 31 -7.41 -19.94 -12.51
N GLN A 32 -8.55 -19.29 -12.56
CA GLN A 32 -8.63 -17.94 -13.08
C GLN A 32 -7.82 -17.02 -12.14
N GLN A 33 -6.68 -16.57 -12.65
CA GLN A 33 -5.63 -15.87 -11.92
C GLN A 33 -6.00 -14.41 -11.64
N ALA A 34 -5.53 -13.85 -10.52
CA ALA A 34 -5.54 -12.41 -10.30
C ALA A 34 -4.80 -11.68 -11.43
N ARG A 35 -5.11 -10.41 -11.64
CA ARG A 35 -4.45 -9.58 -12.65
C ARG A 35 -3.98 -8.26 -12.05
N ASN A 36 -2.92 -7.71 -12.62
CA ASN A 36 -2.55 -6.34 -12.35
C ASN A 36 -3.42 -5.38 -13.20
N PRO A 37 -3.82 -4.22 -12.66
CA PRO A 37 -3.65 -3.77 -11.27
C PRO A 37 -4.51 -4.57 -10.26
N ILE A 38 -4.00 -4.77 -9.04
CA ILE A 38 -4.75 -5.49 -7.99
C ILE A 38 -5.92 -4.68 -7.40
N ILE A 39 -5.85 -3.35 -7.52
CA ILE A 39 -6.97 -2.43 -7.27
C ILE A 39 -6.98 -1.43 -8.42
N PHE A 40 -8.05 -1.41 -9.23
CA PHE A 40 -8.16 -0.49 -10.37
C PHE A 40 -8.85 0.84 -9.96
N ALA A 41 -8.33 1.49 -8.91
CA ALA A 41 -8.78 2.77 -8.38
C ALA A 41 -7.61 3.49 -7.68
N ASP A 42 -7.70 4.80 -7.47
CA ASP A 42 -6.65 5.60 -6.81
C ASP A 42 -6.41 5.14 -5.36
N VAL A 43 -5.35 4.36 -5.17
CA VAL A 43 -4.87 3.88 -3.86
C VAL A 43 -3.33 3.96 -3.87
N PRO A 44 -2.77 5.18 -3.77
CA PRO A 44 -1.34 5.39 -3.89
C PRO A 44 -0.54 5.17 -2.61
N ASP A 45 0.79 5.27 -2.74
CA ASP A 45 1.75 5.36 -1.64
C ASP A 45 1.55 4.24 -0.59
N ILE A 46 1.25 3.05 -1.07
CA ILE A 46 0.83 1.93 -0.24
C ILE A 46 1.96 1.45 0.67
N SER A 47 1.63 1.19 1.93
CA SER A 47 2.50 0.52 2.89
C SER A 47 1.78 -0.71 3.42
N VAL A 48 2.39 -1.89 3.24
CA VAL A 48 1.73 -3.17 3.50
C VAL A 48 2.50 -3.98 4.52
N ILE A 49 1.78 -4.60 5.45
CA ILE A 49 2.31 -5.55 6.41
C ILE A 49 1.46 -6.82 6.48
N ARG A 50 2.03 -7.92 6.98
CA ARG A 50 1.31 -9.15 7.32
C ARG A 50 1.31 -9.34 8.84
N VAL A 51 0.15 -9.62 9.42
CA VAL A 51 0.00 -10.02 10.84
C VAL A 51 -0.82 -11.31 10.88
N GLY A 52 -0.17 -12.42 11.22
CA GLY A 52 -0.78 -13.74 11.13
C GLY A 52 -1.21 -14.06 9.69
N LYS A 53 -2.49 -14.34 9.48
CA LYS A 53 -3.07 -14.65 8.15
C LYS A 53 -3.58 -13.42 7.39
N MET A 54 -3.54 -12.24 8.01
CA MET A 54 -4.10 -11.02 7.45
C MET A 54 -2.99 -10.12 6.90
N TYR A 55 -3.29 -9.47 5.78
CA TYR A 55 -2.52 -8.36 5.24
C TYR A 55 -3.25 -7.05 5.52
N TYR A 56 -2.51 -6.00 5.82
CA TYR A 56 -3.02 -4.67 6.07
C TYR A 56 -2.27 -3.66 5.21
N MET A 57 -2.98 -2.69 4.67
CA MET A 57 -2.45 -1.65 3.80
C MET A 57 -2.90 -0.28 4.30
N SER A 58 -1.97 0.66 4.43
CA SER A 58 -2.29 2.09 4.49
C SER A 58 -2.08 2.73 3.12
N SER A 59 -2.79 3.83 2.84
CA SER A 59 -2.66 4.58 1.59
C SER A 59 -2.89 6.08 1.80
N THR A 60 -2.46 6.90 0.84
CA THR A 60 -2.58 8.36 0.86
C THR A 60 -3.94 8.82 0.32
N THR A 61 -4.56 9.79 0.99
CA THR A 61 -5.75 10.51 0.47
C THR A 61 -5.66 12.02 0.58
N MET A 62 -4.48 12.58 0.88
CA MET A 62 -4.24 14.01 0.79
C MET A 62 -5.23 14.85 1.63
N HIS A 63 -6.09 15.63 0.97
CA HIS A 63 -7.03 16.58 1.54
C HIS A 63 -8.37 15.95 1.92
N MET A 64 -8.57 14.66 1.65
CA MET A 64 -9.84 13.99 1.96
C MET A 64 -10.01 13.76 3.47
N SER A 65 -11.26 13.85 3.94
CA SER A 65 -11.67 13.61 5.34
C SER A 65 -12.81 12.58 5.39
N PRO A 66 -12.75 11.50 6.18
CA PRO A 66 -11.61 11.04 6.97
C PRO A 66 -10.40 10.69 6.08
N GLY A 67 -9.21 10.62 6.68
CA GLY A 67 -7.96 10.44 5.93
C GLY A 67 -7.08 9.31 6.46
N LEU A 68 -6.07 8.95 5.66
CA LEU A 68 -5.18 7.81 5.88
C LEU A 68 -5.98 6.48 5.98
N PRO A 69 -6.62 6.05 4.86
CA PRO A 69 -7.38 4.80 4.81
C PRO A 69 -6.51 3.58 5.14
N ILE A 70 -7.11 2.67 5.89
CA ILE A 70 -6.56 1.36 6.22
C ILE A 70 -7.44 0.29 5.58
N MET A 71 -6.84 -0.61 4.81
CA MET A 71 -7.50 -1.74 4.16
C MET A 71 -6.93 -3.06 4.69
N LYS A 72 -7.69 -4.14 4.54
CA LYS A 72 -7.27 -5.50 4.89
C LYS A 72 -7.59 -6.52 3.80
N SER A 73 -6.78 -7.56 3.74
CA SER A 73 -6.91 -8.68 2.80
C SER A 73 -6.43 -9.98 3.45
N THR A 74 -6.84 -11.12 2.89
CA THR A 74 -6.31 -12.45 3.24
C THR A 74 -5.41 -13.04 2.15
N ASP A 75 -5.36 -12.39 0.98
CA ASP A 75 -4.73 -12.92 -0.23
C ASP A 75 -3.90 -11.89 -1.02
N MET A 76 -3.77 -10.65 -0.52
CA MET A 76 -3.13 -9.50 -1.19
C MET A 76 -3.80 -9.03 -2.48
N VAL A 77 -4.94 -9.62 -2.86
CA VAL A 77 -5.65 -9.30 -4.11
C VAL A 77 -7.00 -8.66 -3.80
N ASN A 78 -7.78 -9.27 -2.93
CA ASN A 78 -9.13 -8.84 -2.59
C ASN A 78 -9.07 -8.02 -1.29
N TRP A 79 -9.16 -6.70 -1.44
CA TRP A 79 -9.04 -5.74 -0.34
C TRP A 79 -10.39 -5.19 0.07
N LYS A 80 -10.51 -4.86 1.35
CA LYS A 80 -11.63 -4.12 1.91
C LYS A 80 -11.20 -3.04 2.87
N MET A 81 -11.95 -1.94 2.91
CA MET A 81 -11.78 -0.90 3.91
C MET A 81 -11.94 -1.48 5.32
N ALA A 82 -11.04 -1.11 6.23
CA ALA A 82 -11.08 -1.49 7.65
C ALA A 82 -11.38 -0.28 8.54
N SER A 83 -10.70 0.84 8.30
CA SER A 83 -10.89 2.09 9.05
C SER A 83 -10.21 3.27 8.34
N TYR A 84 -10.33 4.46 8.91
CA TYR A 84 -9.41 5.57 8.70
C TYR A 84 -8.63 5.86 9.98
N ALA A 85 -7.42 6.40 9.86
CA ALA A 85 -6.61 6.71 11.04
C ALA A 85 -7.02 8.01 11.74
N TYR A 86 -7.66 8.94 11.01
CA TYR A 86 -8.17 10.19 11.55
C TYR A 86 -9.41 10.69 10.79
N ASP A 87 -10.29 11.42 11.49
CA ASP A 87 -11.45 12.08 10.89
C ASP A 87 -11.07 13.42 10.26
N ARG A 88 -10.45 14.31 11.04
CA ARG A 88 -10.01 15.65 10.58
C ARG A 88 -8.54 15.82 10.92
N LEU A 89 -7.74 16.27 9.95
CA LEU A 89 -6.29 16.41 10.13
C LEU A 89 -5.93 17.57 11.08
N GLY A 90 -6.79 18.59 11.13
CA GLY A 90 -6.61 19.83 11.88
C GLY A 90 -7.64 20.87 11.45
N GLU A 91 -7.55 22.08 11.99
CA GLU A 91 -8.60 23.12 11.86
C GLU A 91 -8.17 24.37 11.06
N SER A 92 -7.09 24.29 10.29
CA SER A 92 -6.60 25.46 9.54
C SER A 92 -7.55 25.87 8.41
N ASN A 93 -7.42 27.11 7.93
CA ASN A 93 -8.24 27.63 6.83
C ASN A 93 -8.04 26.82 5.54
N GLU A 94 -6.83 26.33 5.29
CA GLU A 94 -6.53 25.43 4.16
C GLU A 94 -7.29 24.10 4.25
N LEU A 95 -7.42 23.53 5.45
CA LEU A 95 -8.10 22.25 5.68
C LEU A 95 -9.62 22.38 5.75
N ASN A 96 -10.11 23.58 6.05
CA ASN A 96 -11.53 23.89 6.21
C ASN A 96 -12.14 24.63 5.00
N LEU A 97 -11.41 24.82 3.90
CA LEU A 97 -11.86 25.61 2.74
C LEU A 97 -12.35 27.03 3.12
N LYS A 98 -11.66 27.69 4.04
CA LYS A 98 -12.02 29.05 4.51
C LYS A 98 -11.12 30.10 3.89
N GLU A 99 -11.66 31.31 3.72
CA GLU A 99 -10.93 32.48 3.20
C GLU A 99 -10.27 32.24 1.82
N GLY A 100 -10.89 31.41 0.97
CA GLY A 100 -10.35 31.04 -0.34
C GLY A 100 -9.09 30.16 -0.29
N LYS A 101 -8.72 29.64 0.88
CA LYS A 101 -7.57 28.74 1.04
C LYS A 101 -7.98 27.28 0.90
N ASN A 102 -7.05 26.44 0.43
CA ASN A 102 -7.26 25.00 0.25
C ASN A 102 -5.94 24.22 0.45
N ALA A 103 -6.09 22.90 0.56
CA ALA A 103 -5.00 21.94 0.64
C ALA A 103 -5.04 20.91 -0.52
N TYR A 104 -5.57 21.26 -1.70
CA TYR A 104 -5.57 20.34 -2.84
C TYR A 104 -4.14 19.85 -3.17
N GLY A 105 -4.00 18.54 -3.38
CA GLY A 105 -2.70 17.89 -3.57
C GLY A 105 -1.80 17.85 -2.31
N LYS A 106 -2.26 18.41 -1.18
CA LYS A 106 -1.58 18.46 0.13
C LYS A 106 -2.44 17.76 1.19
N GLY A 107 -2.28 18.05 2.48
CA GLY A 107 -2.84 17.25 3.56
C GLY A 107 -1.85 16.18 3.98
N THR A 108 -2.29 14.94 4.20
CA THR A 108 -1.36 13.84 4.51
C THR A 108 -0.81 13.19 3.23
N TRP A 109 0.49 12.93 3.21
CA TRP A 109 1.17 12.21 2.12
C TRP A 109 1.59 10.81 2.56
N ALA A 110 2.60 10.23 1.89
CA ALA A 110 3.01 8.84 2.01
C ALA A 110 3.11 8.38 3.47
N SER A 111 2.67 7.15 3.71
CA SER A 111 2.54 6.58 5.03
C SER A 111 3.45 5.37 5.24
N SER A 112 3.75 5.06 6.50
CA SER A 112 4.44 3.83 6.91
C SER A 112 3.59 3.05 7.90
N LEU A 113 3.16 1.85 7.52
CA LEU A 113 2.40 0.94 8.37
C LEU A 113 3.34 -0.12 8.97
N ARG A 114 3.27 -0.31 10.29
CA ARG A 114 4.08 -1.25 11.06
C ARG A 114 3.24 -1.95 12.12
N TYR A 115 3.67 -3.14 12.51
CA TYR A 115 3.11 -3.85 13.67
C TYR A 115 4.25 -4.21 14.61
N HIS A 116 4.14 -3.82 15.87
CA HIS A 116 5.17 -4.03 16.88
C HIS A 116 4.52 -4.33 18.22
N LYS A 117 4.96 -5.41 18.87
CA LYS A 117 4.52 -5.83 20.22
C LYS A 117 3.00 -5.74 20.45
N GLY A 118 2.21 -6.29 19.53
CA GLY A 118 0.75 -6.35 19.68
C GLY A 118 -0.01 -5.10 19.22
N THR A 119 0.68 -4.11 18.66
CA THR A 119 0.09 -2.80 18.30
C THR A 119 0.40 -2.45 16.85
N PHE A 120 -0.61 -1.99 16.13
CA PHE A 120 -0.47 -1.39 14.81
C PHE A 120 -0.06 0.07 14.96
N TYR A 121 0.89 0.50 14.14
CA TYR A 121 1.34 1.88 14.03
C TYR A 121 1.27 2.30 12.58
N VAL A 122 0.61 3.41 12.29
CA VAL A 122 0.66 4.04 10.96
C VAL A 122 1.14 5.47 11.12
N SER A 123 2.20 5.84 10.41
CA SER A 123 2.73 7.19 10.42
C SER A 123 2.53 7.88 9.07
N THR A 124 2.40 9.20 9.07
CA THR A 124 2.30 10.05 7.87
C THR A 124 2.77 11.47 8.22
N PHE A 125 2.87 12.36 7.24
CA PHE A 125 3.31 13.73 7.43
C PHE A 125 2.46 14.68 6.58
N SER A 126 2.44 15.95 6.96
CA SER A 126 1.72 16.99 6.21
C SER A 126 2.53 18.27 6.12
N SER A 127 2.77 18.73 4.89
CA SER A 127 3.30 20.10 4.67
C SER A 127 2.29 21.17 5.07
N THR A 128 0.99 20.88 4.98
CA THR A 128 -0.09 21.80 5.38
C THR A 128 0.02 22.16 6.87
N THR A 129 0.31 21.18 7.73
CA THR A 129 0.42 21.41 9.17
C THR A 129 1.88 21.56 9.66
N GLY A 130 2.85 21.13 8.84
CA GLY A 130 4.27 21.07 9.22
C GLY A 130 4.59 20.00 10.26
N LEU A 131 3.74 18.97 10.38
CA LEU A 131 3.84 17.91 11.39
C LEU A 131 4.05 16.53 10.78
N THR A 132 4.71 15.68 11.55
CA THR A 132 4.67 14.22 11.44
C THR A 132 3.63 13.69 12.42
N TYR A 133 2.84 12.71 12.00
CA TYR A 133 1.80 12.06 12.79
C TYR A 133 2.12 10.57 12.92
N ILE A 134 1.88 10.01 14.11
CA ILE A 134 1.93 8.58 14.38
C ILE A 134 0.61 8.18 15.05
N TYR A 135 -0.12 7.28 14.41
CA TYR A 135 -1.37 6.72 14.90
C TYR A 135 -1.13 5.30 15.39
N SER A 136 -1.77 4.90 16.49
CA SER A 136 -1.64 3.55 17.02
C SER A 136 -2.97 2.93 17.46
N THR A 137 -3.15 1.63 17.22
CA THR A 137 -4.29 0.86 17.73
C THR A 137 -3.93 -0.61 17.95
N LYS A 138 -4.69 -1.29 18.80
CA LYS A 138 -4.66 -2.76 18.93
C LYS A 138 -5.68 -3.44 18.02
N ASP A 139 -6.65 -2.68 17.51
CA ASP A 139 -7.77 -3.20 16.72
C ASP A 139 -8.07 -2.21 15.58
N VAL A 140 -7.57 -2.55 14.39
CA VAL A 140 -7.74 -1.73 13.18
C VAL A 140 -9.18 -1.66 12.71
N ASP A 141 -10.02 -2.64 13.04
CA ASP A 141 -11.41 -2.68 12.57
C ASP A 141 -12.32 -1.74 13.36
N LYS A 142 -11.91 -1.36 14.58
CA LYS A 142 -12.65 -0.40 15.42
C LYS A 142 -12.32 1.05 15.09
N GLY A 143 -11.25 1.32 14.34
CA GLY A 143 -10.85 2.68 13.97
C GLY A 143 -10.50 3.61 15.15
N ASN A 144 -10.32 3.08 16.37
CA ASN A 144 -10.03 3.86 17.57
C ASN A 144 -8.52 4.18 17.70
N TRP A 145 -7.97 4.78 16.66
CA TRP A 145 -6.56 5.13 16.56
C TRP A 145 -6.21 6.26 17.55
N LYS A 146 -5.20 6.03 18.39
CA LYS A 146 -4.59 7.08 19.21
C LYS A 146 -3.59 7.85 18.37
N SER A 147 -3.65 9.18 18.41
CA SER A 147 -2.74 10.05 17.64
C SER A 147 -1.65 10.66 18.52
N ALA A 148 -0.43 10.70 18.00
CA ALA A 148 0.65 11.56 18.44
C ALA A 148 1.19 12.35 17.23
N SER A 149 1.74 13.55 17.47
CA SER A 149 2.31 14.35 16.40
C SER A 149 3.44 15.25 16.89
N PHE A 150 4.41 15.53 16.02
CA PHE A 150 5.56 16.38 16.33
C PHE A 150 6.08 17.13 15.10
N LYS A 151 6.88 18.17 15.35
CA LYS A 151 7.65 18.86 14.31
C LYS A 151 9.05 18.27 14.19
N PRO A 152 9.67 18.30 13.01
CA PRO A 152 9.12 18.77 11.73
C PRO A 152 8.27 17.69 11.03
N ALA A 153 7.66 18.04 9.90
CA ALA A 153 7.16 17.06 8.93
C ALA A 153 8.35 16.34 8.27
N LEU A 154 8.47 15.03 8.53
CA LEU A 154 9.54 14.19 7.99
C LEU A 154 9.11 13.64 6.62
N HIS A 155 9.66 14.20 5.55
CA HIS A 155 9.29 13.87 4.16
C HIS A 155 9.48 12.38 3.84
N ASP A 156 8.42 11.75 3.34
CA ASP A 156 8.39 10.38 2.81
C ASP A 156 9.10 9.34 3.69
N HIS A 157 8.73 9.33 4.96
CA HIS A 157 9.44 8.56 5.97
C HIS A 157 8.99 7.09 6.09
N SER A 158 9.89 6.26 6.61
CA SER A 158 9.63 4.89 7.09
C SER A 158 9.87 4.78 8.59
N LEU A 159 8.80 4.60 9.37
CA LEU A 159 8.89 4.13 10.75
C LEU A 159 9.51 2.72 10.78
N PHE A 160 10.46 2.47 11.67
CA PHE A 160 11.13 1.19 11.80
C PHE A 160 11.45 0.87 13.27
N PHE A 161 11.09 -0.32 13.73
CA PHE A 161 11.44 -0.82 15.06
C PHE A 161 12.57 -1.84 14.88
N ASP A 162 13.74 -1.59 15.47
CA ASP A 162 14.90 -2.47 15.33
C ASP A 162 15.03 -3.44 16.52
N ASP A 163 15.90 -4.44 16.36
CA ASP A 163 16.16 -5.49 17.36
C ASP A 163 16.88 -4.94 18.61
N ASP A 164 17.44 -3.73 18.54
CA ASP A 164 18.00 -3.03 19.70
C ASP A 164 16.92 -2.45 20.64
N GLY A 165 15.64 -2.62 20.29
CA GLY A 165 14.49 -2.19 21.07
C GLY A 165 14.09 -0.73 20.83
N LYS A 166 14.74 -0.03 19.90
CA LYS A 166 14.46 1.38 19.58
C LYS A 166 13.62 1.53 18.33
N ALA A 167 12.99 2.70 18.23
CA ALA A 167 12.27 3.13 17.05
C ALA A 167 13.06 4.21 16.30
N TYR A 168 13.05 4.10 14.98
CA TYR A 168 13.75 4.99 14.05
C TYR A 168 12.79 5.49 12.99
N MET A 169 13.11 6.67 12.46
CA MET A 169 12.48 7.24 11.29
C MET A 169 13.54 7.47 10.21
N VAL A 170 13.40 6.79 9.07
CA VAL A 170 14.22 7.03 7.86
C VAL A 170 13.43 7.93 6.93
N TYR A 171 13.99 9.06 6.48
CA TYR A 171 13.22 10.08 5.76
C TYR A 171 14.10 10.94 4.84
N GLY A 172 13.48 11.71 3.94
CA GLY A 172 14.18 12.66 3.07
C GLY A 172 13.96 12.40 1.59
N ALA A 173 14.59 13.22 0.76
CA ALA A 173 14.51 13.17 -0.69
C ALA A 173 15.91 13.34 -1.30
N GLY A 174 16.40 12.33 -2.01
CA GLY A 174 17.73 12.29 -2.61
C GLY A 174 18.84 12.05 -1.58
N ARG A 175 18.97 12.94 -0.59
CA ARG A 175 19.75 12.69 0.62
C ARG A 175 18.83 12.10 1.69
N ILE A 176 19.13 10.88 2.13
CA ILE A 176 18.30 10.16 3.10
C ILE A 176 18.90 10.30 4.49
N MET A 177 18.05 10.63 5.44
CA MET A 177 18.36 10.86 6.84
C MET A 177 17.75 9.74 7.70
N ILE A 178 18.29 9.58 8.91
CA ILE A 178 17.73 8.74 9.96
C ILE A 178 17.72 9.49 11.28
N VAL A 179 16.67 9.31 12.08
CA VAL A 179 16.59 9.85 13.44
C VAL A 179 15.95 8.83 14.37
N GLN A 180 16.35 8.82 15.65
CA GLN A 180 15.72 7.99 16.68
C GLN A 180 14.48 8.71 17.24
N LEU A 181 13.39 7.96 17.46
CA LEU A 181 12.20 8.45 18.15
C LEU A 181 12.27 8.13 19.64
N ASN A 182 11.57 8.93 20.44
CA ASN A 182 11.36 8.62 21.86
C ASN A 182 10.48 7.37 22.04
N ALA A 183 10.54 6.75 23.22
CA ALA A 183 9.91 5.46 23.49
C ALA A 183 8.36 5.46 23.36
N ASP A 184 7.72 6.60 23.58
CA ASP A 184 6.27 6.79 23.44
C ASP A 184 5.85 7.24 22.02
N LEU A 185 6.81 7.41 21.10
CA LEU A 185 6.61 7.81 19.71
C LEU A 185 5.89 9.16 19.55
N THR A 186 6.07 10.05 20.53
CA THR A 186 5.52 11.42 20.50
C THR A 186 6.48 12.44 19.90
N GLY A 187 7.71 12.04 19.59
CA GLY A 187 8.73 12.94 19.06
C GLY A 187 10.06 12.28 18.72
N ILE A 188 11.01 13.11 18.33
CA ILE A 188 12.43 12.74 18.21
C ILE A 188 13.01 12.57 19.62
N GLU A 189 13.82 11.53 19.82
CA GLU A 189 14.51 11.29 21.09
C GLU A 189 15.35 12.53 21.49
N PRO A 190 15.15 13.10 22.68
CA PRO A 190 15.94 14.23 23.15
C PRO A 190 17.45 13.96 23.07
N ASN A 191 18.22 14.98 22.67
CA ASN A 191 19.67 14.90 22.51
C ASN A 191 20.18 13.98 21.39
N THR A 192 19.31 13.32 20.62
CA THR A 192 19.70 12.71 19.36
C THR A 192 19.64 13.74 18.23
N LYS A 193 20.60 13.68 17.30
CA LYS A 193 20.60 14.51 16.10
C LYS A 193 20.24 13.64 14.90
N PRO A 194 19.50 14.16 13.91
CA PRO A 194 19.37 13.49 12.64
C PRO A 194 20.74 13.20 12.02
N GLU A 195 20.92 11.98 11.53
CA GLU A 195 22.16 11.51 10.89
C GLU A 195 21.90 11.24 9.41
N VAL A 196 22.91 11.41 8.58
CA VAL A 196 22.82 11.03 7.17
C VAL A 196 22.91 9.51 7.09
N LEU A 197 21.90 8.89 6.47
CA LEU A 197 21.90 7.46 6.18
C LEU A 197 22.53 7.18 4.80
N ILE A 198 22.14 7.95 3.78
CA ILE A 198 22.65 7.84 2.41
C ILE A 198 22.81 9.25 1.84
N GLU A 199 24.04 9.64 1.51
CA GLU A 199 24.35 11.00 1.04
C GLU A 199 23.67 11.32 -0.30
N ASN A 200 23.64 10.35 -1.23
CA ASN A 200 22.93 10.47 -2.49
C ASN A 200 22.32 9.10 -2.90
N ALA A 201 21.07 8.89 -2.54
CA ALA A 201 20.31 7.69 -2.90
C ALA A 201 19.94 7.62 -4.39
N ASN A 202 20.19 8.66 -5.19
CA ASN A 202 19.95 8.63 -6.64
C ASN A 202 21.09 7.98 -7.43
N LEU A 203 22.27 7.78 -6.84
CA LEU A 203 23.46 7.29 -7.54
C LEU A 203 23.22 6.05 -8.42
N PRO A 204 22.41 5.05 -8.02
CA PRO A 204 22.14 3.90 -8.88
C PRO A 204 21.42 4.25 -10.19
N ALA A 205 20.69 5.36 -10.24
CA ALA A 205 20.03 5.87 -11.44
C ALA A 205 20.93 6.81 -12.28
N GLY A 206 22.20 6.98 -11.89
CA GLY A 206 23.21 7.74 -12.63
C GLY A 206 23.89 8.82 -11.77
N ALA A 207 25.17 9.06 -12.03
CA ALA A 207 25.98 10.03 -11.28
C ALA A 207 25.52 11.49 -11.48
N ASN A 208 25.05 11.84 -12.68
CA ASN A 208 24.53 13.17 -13.03
C ASN A 208 23.00 13.21 -13.00
N TYR A 209 22.42 12.64 -11.93
CA TYR A 209 20.98 12.47 -11.81
C TYR A 209 20.23 13.80 -11.85
N SER A 210 19.12 13.84 -12.59
CA SER A 210 18.13 14.92 -12.54
C SER A 210 16.73 14.35 -12.68
N GLY A 211 15.73 15.02 -12.11
CA GLY A 211 14.34 14.56 -12.06
C GLY A 211 13.82 14.52 -10.62
N LEU A 212 12.81 13.68 -10.36
CA LEU A 212 12.28 13.49 -9.00
C LEU A 212 13.33 12.75 -8.15
N PRO A 213 13.87 13.35 -7.08
CA PRO A 213 14.87 12.68 -6.25
C PRO A 213 14.32 11.42 -5.58
N ALA A 214 15.22 10.55 -5.12
CA ALA A 214 14.91 9.34 -4.40
C ALA A 214 14.07 9.64 -3.15
N GLU A 215 12.80 9.25 -3.13
CA GLU A 215 11.85 9.45 -2.05
C GLU A 215 11.00 8.18 -1.81
N GLY A 216 9.90 8.28 -1.08
CA GLY A 216 9.02 7.14 -0.75
C GLY A 216 9.74 6.03 0.01
N SER A 217 10.57 6.39 0.99
CA SER A 217 11.40 5.44 1.74
C SER A 217 10.55 4.36 2.42
N GLN A 218 10.88 3.08 2.19
CA GLN A 218 10.36 1.94 2.95
C GLN A 218 11.51 1.01 3.36
N LEU A 219 11.77 0.94 4.67
CA LEU A 219 12.86 0.14 5.24
C LEU A 219 12.36 -1.23 5.70
N PHE A 220 13.10 -2.28 5.35
CA PHE A 220 12.88 -3.66 5.75
C PHE A 220 14.15 -4.24 6.36
N LYS A 221 14.00 -5.16 7.32
CA LYS A 221 15.09 -6.03 7.78
C LYS A 221 14.76 -7.48 7.43
N ILE A 222 15.56 -8.08 6.56
CA ILE A 222 15.31 -9.42 6.00
C ILE A 222 16.59 -10.23 6.16
N LYS A 223 16.52 -11.36 6.89
CA LYS A 223 17.65 -12.28 7.12
C LYS A 223 18.94 -11.54 7.58
N GLY A 224 18.79 -10.61 8.52
CA GLY A 224 19.90 -9.85 9.10
C GLY A 224 20.41 -8.67 8.26
N LYS A 225 19.88 -8.43 7.06
CA LYS A 225 20.24 -7.28 6.22
C LYS A 225 19.12 -6.24 6.17
N TYR A 226 19.50 -4.98 6.05
CA TYR A 226 18.60 -3.85 5.91
C TYR A 226 18.42 -3.53 4.43
N TYR A 227 17.18 -3.37 3.98
CA TYR A 227 16.81 -3.03 2.60
C TYR A 227 15.95 -1.78 2.61
N LEU A 228 16.44 -0.70 2.02
CA LEU A 228 15.71 0.55 1.87
C LEU A 228 15.24 0.69 0.42
N PHE A 229 13.93 0.65 0.22
CA PHE A 229 13.27 0.91 -1.04
C PHE A 229 13.00 2.40 -1.17
N ASN A 230 13.28 2.95 -2.35
CA ASN A 230 12.88 4.30 -2.74
C ASN A 230 12.34 4.29 -4.17
N ILE A 231 11.55 5.29 -4.49
CA ILE A 231 11.20 5.69 -5.87
C ILE A 231 12.14 6.81 -6.30
N CYS A 232 12.57 6.82 -7.55
CA CYS A 232 13.05 8.02 -8.22
C CYS A 232 12.42 8.14 -9.61
N TRP A 233 12.45 9.32 -10.22
CA TRP A 233 12.03 9.51 -11.61
C TRP A 233 13.09 10.28 -12.40
N PRO A 234 14.03 9.58 -13.07
CA PRO A 234 15.03 10.21 -13.91
C PRO A 234 14.35 11.02 -15.03
N ARG A 235 14.84 12.23 -15.30
CA ARG A 235 14.35 13.08 -16.39
C ARG A 235 14.42 12.34 -17.73
N GLY A 236 13.31 12.34 -18.47
CA GLY A 236 13.20 11.62 -19.75
C GLY A 236 13.03 10.10 -19.62
N GLY A 237 13.03 9.56 -18.39
CA GLY A 237 12.78 8.16 -18.10
C GLY A 237 11.41 7.92 -17.47
N MET A 238 11.32 6.88 -16.66
CA MET A 238 10.11 6.50 -15.92
C MET A 238 10.40 6.38 -14.43
N ARG A 239 9.34 6.37 -13.62
CA ARG A 239 9.39 6.01 -12.21
C ARG A 239 10.12 4.67 -12.02
N THR A 240 11.11 4.65 -11.15
CA THR A 240 12.10 3.57 -10.99
C THR A 240 12.26 3.22 -9.51
N VAL A 241 12.27 1.93 -9.18
CA VAL A 241 12.56 1.46 -7.82
C VAL A 241 14.06 1.37 -7.62
N LEU A 242 14.57 2.05 -6.60
CA LEU A 242 15.94 1.92 -6.12
C LEU A 242 15.93 1.09 -4.82
N VAL A 243 16.83 0.11 -4.73
CA VAL A 243 17.00 -0.69 -3.51
C VAL A 243 18.41 -0.48 -3.00
N HIS A 244 18.51 -0.04 -1.76
CA HIS A 244 19.77 0.07 -1.03
C HIS A 244 19.85 -1.00 0.04
N ARG A 245 21.00 -1.65 0.20
CA ARG A 245 21.21 -2.75 1.16
C ARG A 245 22.40 -2.46 2.07
N ALA A 246 22.28 -2.81 3.36
CA ALA A 246 23.38 -2.75 4.33
C ALA A 246 23.31 -3.90 5.35
N ASP A 247 24.44 -4.22 5.98
CA ASP A 247 24.51 -5.20 7.08
C ASP A 247 24.15 -4.61 8.45
N GLN A 248 24.19 -3.28 8.58
CA GLN A 248 23.88 -2.55 9.80
C GLN A 248 22.95 -1.37 9.47
N LEU A 249 22.03 -1.04 10.37
CA LEU A 249 21.03 0.01 10.16
C LEU A 249 21.67 1.33 9.72
N LYS A 250 22.72 1.77 10.42
CA LYS A 250 23.49 3.00 10.13
C LYS A 250 24.83 2.70 9.45
N GLY A 251 24.93 1.56 8.76
CA GLY A 251 26.13 1.14 8.04
C GLY A 251 26.22 1.75 6.64
N LYS A 252 27.23 1.31 5.87
CA LYS A 252 27.37 1.68 4.47
C LYS A 252 26.34 0.94 3.61
N TYR A 253 25.48 1.68 2.93
CA TYR A 253 24.53 1.12 1.97
C TYR A 253 25.16 1.02 0.58
N GLU A 254 25.03 -0.15 -0.04
CA GLU A 254 25.19 -0.34 -1.48
C GLU A 254 23.83 -0.21 -2.17
N GLY A 255 23.77 0.38 -3.36
CA GLY A 255 22.52 0.66 -4.06
C GLY A 255 22.50 0.14 -5.49
N GLN A 256 21.34 -0.32 -5.96
CA GLN A 256 21.10 -0.69 -7.35
C GLN A 256 19.68 -0.32 -7.81
N ILE A 257 19.46 -0.27 -9.12
CA ILE A 257 18.12 -0.27 -9.69
C ILE A 257 17.48 -1.62 -9.38
N GLY A 258 16.42 -1.61 -8.56
CA GLY A 258 15.67 -2.81 -8.21
C GLY A 258 14.63 -3.17 -9.27
N PHE A 259 13.96 -2.16 -9.86
CA PHE A 259 12.93 -2.38 -10.87
C PHE A 259 12.68 -1.13 -11.73
N GLN A 260 12.46 -1.33 -13.04
CA GLN A 260 12.14 -0.27 -13.98
C GLN A 260 11.30 -0.81 -15.15
N ASP A 261 9.98 -0.80 -14.99
CA ASP A 261 9.05 -1.23 -16.04
C ASP A 261 7.70 -0.51 -15.88
N LYS A 262 7.15 -0.01 -17.00
CA LYS A 262 5.83 0.67 -17.08
C LYS A 262 5.63 1.86 -16.12
N GLY A 263 6.68 2.34 -15.43
CA GLY A 263 6.58 3.31 -14.34
C GLY A 263 5.97 2.76 -13.04
N VAL A 264 5.92 1.43 -12.88
CA VAL A 264 5.45 0.74 -11.67
C VAL A 264 6.55 0.84 -10.60
N ALA A 265 6.32 1.62 -9.56
CA ALA A 265 7.31 1.92 -8.54
C ALA A 265 6.66 2.50 -7.26
N GLN A 266 7.51 2.79 -6.26
CA GLN A 266 7.15 3.21 -4.89
C GLN A 266 6.30 2.20 -4.12
N GLY A 267 6.85 1.73 -3.01
CA GLY A 267 6.30 0.65 -2.21
C GLY A 267 7.43 -0.17 -1.61
N GLY A 268 7.22 -1.47 -1.44
CA GLY A 268 8.22 -2.32 -0.79
C GLY A 268 7.93 -3.80 -0.90
N LEU A 269 8.48 -4.58 0.03
CA LEU A 269 8.44 -6.04 0.01
C LEU A 269 7.41 -6.61 0.98
N ILE A 270 6.76 -7.69 0.57
CA ILE A 270 5.92 -8.50 1.43
C ILE A 270 6.24 -9.97 1.23
N GLN A 271 6.38 -10.71 2.34
CA GLN A 271 6.43 -12.16 2.34
C GLN A 271 5.02 -12.70 2.57
N MET A 272 4.58 -13.55 1.66
CA MET A 272 3.29 -14.22 1.71
C MET A 272 3.29 -15.35 2.75
N ALA A 273 2.10 -15.90 3.03
CA ALA A 273 1.95 -17.00 3.97
C ALA A 273 2.61 -18.32 3.50
N ASP A 274 2.76 -18.49 2.19
CA ASP A 274 3.45 -19.62 1.55
C ASP A 274 4.95 -19.36 1.32
N GLU A 275 5.50 -18.33 2.00
CA GLU A 275 6.89 -17.89 1.91
C GLU A 275 7.33 -17.26 0.59
N SER A 276 6.45 -17.21 -0.43
CA SER A 276 6.69 -16.47 -1.66
C SER A 276 6.82 -14.97 -1.37
N TRP A 277 7.55 -14.25 -2.23
CA TRP A 277 7.79 -12.82 -2.07
C TRP A 277 7.16 -12.04 -3.21
N TYR A 278 6.60 -10.89 -2.87
CA TYR A 278 6.12 -9.90 -3.83
C TYR A 278 6.62 -8.51 -3.45
N SER A 279 6.70 -7.64 -4.45
CA SER A 279 6.84 -6.21 -4.28
C SER A 279 5.47 -5.58 -4.53
N TYR A 280 4.91 -4.92 -3.51
CA TYR A 280 3.73 -4.08 -3.68
C TYR A 280 4.20 -2.70 -4.14
N LEU A 281 3.61 -2.18 -5.22
CA LEU A 281 4.00 -0.93 -5.89
C LEU A 281 2.73 -0.23 -6.40
N PHE A 282 2.87 0.93 -7.05
CA PHE A 282 1.77 1.51 -7.83
C PHE A 282 2.24 2.06 -9.17
N ARG A 283 1.27 2.35 -10.06
CA ARG A 283 1.50 2.96 -11.37
C ARG A 283 0.63 4.19 -11.55
N ASP A 284 1.21 5.28 -12.05
CA ASP A 284 0.45 6.43 -12.52
C ASP A 284 -0.34 6.03 -13.78
N TYR A 285 -1.67 6.19 -13.76
CA TYR A 285 -2.55 5.64 -14.79
C TYR A 285 -3.62 6.64 -15.27
N GLY A 286 -3.21 7.87 -15.55
CA GLY A 286 -4.10 8.90 -16.08
C GLY A 286 -5.19 9.29 -15.08
N SER A 287 -6.43 9.44 -15.56
CA SER A 287 -7.54 10.03 -14.80
C SER A 287 -8.06 9.16 -13.65
N VAL A 288 -7.84 7.84 -13.67
CA VAL A 288 -8.19 6.96 -12.54
C VAL A 288 -7.24 7.12 -11.36
N GLY A 289 -6.11 7.80 -11.55
CA GLY A 289 -5.10 8.06 -10.52
C GLY A 289 -3.94 7.06 -10.52
N ARG A 290 -3.43 6.78 -9.32
CA ARG A 290 -2.25 5.98 -9.02
C ARG A 290 -2.71 4.64 -8.44
N ILE A 291 -2.57 3.58 -9.23
CA ILE A 291 -3.24 2.29 -9.00
C ILE A 291 -2.26 1.23 -8.48
N PRO A 292 -2.61 0.44 -7.45
CA PRO A 292 -1.77 -0.63 -6.91
C PRO A 292 -1.44 -1.76 -7.89
N TYR A 293 -0.17 -2.17 -7.87
CA TYR A 293 0.39 -3.31 -8.58
C TYR A 293 1.09 -4.24 -7.59
N LEU A 294 1.10 -5.53 -7.93
CA LEU A 294 1.84 -6.55 -7.20
C LEU A 294 2.77 -7.27 -8.17
N VAL A 295 4.06 -7.36 -7.83
CA VAL A 295 5.08 -7.90 -8.72
C VAL A 295 5.83 -9.03 -8.01
N PRO A 296 5.89 -10.26 -8.57
CA PRO A 296 6.62 -11.36 -7.94
C PRO A 296 8.10 -11.03 -7.70
N VAL A 297 8.66 -11.56 -6.62
CA VAL A 297 10.06 -11.35 -6.24
C VAL A 297 10.73 -12.70 -6.03
N THR A 298 11.87 -12.87 -6.68
CA THR A 298 12.83 -13.94 -6.36
C THR A 298 14.06 -13.33 -5.70
N TRP A 299 14.96 -14.16 -5.16
CA TRP A 299 16.16 -13.70 -4.49
C TRP A 299 17.40 -14.28 -5.17
N LYS A 300 18.38 -13.43 -5.47
CA LYS A 300 19.69 -13.83 -5.99
C LYS A 300 20.78 -13.04 -5.26
N ASP A 301 21.78 -13.72 -4.71
CA ASP A 301 22.90 -13.08 -4.00
C ASP A 301 22.43 -12.09 -2.91
N ALA A 302 21.37 -12.48 -2.20
CA ALA A 302 20.66 -11.68 -1.19
C ALA A 302 20.09 -10.33 -1.71
N TRP A 303 19.83 -10.21 -3.00
CA TRP A 303 19.09 -9.09 -3.60
C TRP A 303 17.72 -9.53 -4.11
N PRO A 304 16.66 -8.71 -3.94
CA PRO A 304 15.38 -8.97 -4.56
C PRO A 304 15.49 -8.75 -6.07
N VAL A 305 15.04 -9.74 -6.84
CA VAL A 305 14.86 -9.68 -8.28
C VAL A 305 13.36 -9.55 -8.54
N ILE A 306 12.95 -8.34 -8.88
CA ILE A 306 11.54 -7.96 -9.02
C ILE A 306 11.07 -8.21 -10.46
N GLY A 307 9.96 -8.92 -10.61
CA GLY A 307 9.31 -9.21 -11.89
C GLY A 307 9.75 -10.51 -12.54
N VAL A 308 8.96 -10.96 -13.51
CA VAL A 308 9.32 -12.09 -14.40
C VAL A 308 10.11 -11.50 -15.56
N ASP A 309 11.36 -11.93 -15.73
CA ASP A 309 12.29 -11.31 -16.69
C ASP A 309 12.42 -9.79 -16.53
N LYS A 310 12.35 -9.32 -15.28
CA LYS A 310 12.33 -7.88 -14.91
C LYS A 310 11.15 -7.10 -15.48
N LYS A 311 10.06 -7.77 -15.83
CA LYS A 311 8.82 -7.17 -16.32
C LYS A 311 7.67 -7.32 -15.33
N THR A 312 6.76 -6.36 -15.38
CA THR A 312 5.50 -6.38 -14.62
C THR A 312 4.55 -7.37 -15.30
N PRO A 313 4.21 -8.50 -14.65
CA PRO A 313 3.29 -9.46 -15.25
C PRO A 313 1.85 -8.92 -15.18
N ASP A 314 1.06 -9.20 -16.21
CA ASP A 314 -0.36 -8.83 -16.22
C ASP A 314 -1.21 -9.84 -15.43
N ASN A 315 -0.80 -11.11 -15.37
CA ASN A 315 -1.44 -12.17 -14.59
C ASN A 315 -0.57 -12.57 -13.39
N LEU A 316 -1.21 -12.90 -12.28
CA LEU A 316 -0.57 -13.29 -11.03
C LEU A 316 -1.07 -14.66 -10.61
N ASP A 317 -0.17 -15.52 -10.15
CA ASP A 317 -0.54 -16.82 -9.58
C ASP A 317 -1.08 -16.67 -8.15
N LEU A 318 -2.21 -15.99 -8.04
CA LEU A 318 -2.90 -15.63 -6.80
C LEU A 318 -4.42 -15.82 -6.98
N PRO A 319 -5.19 -15.88 -5.87
CA PRO A 319 -6.64 -16.08 -5.92
C PRO A 319 -7.34 -15.08 -6.84
N LYS A 320 -8.42 -15.54 -7.49
CA LYS A 320 -9.20 -14.73 -8.43
C LYS A 320 -9.57 -13.36 -7.82
N GLN A 321 -9.30 -12.31 -8.57
CA GLN A 321 -9.65 -10.94 -8.22
C GLN A 321 -11.17 -10.72 -8.34
N LYS A 322 -11.75 -10.11 -7.30
CA LYS A 322 -13.13 -9.62 -7.27
C LYS A 322 -13.18 -8.16 -7.74
N THR A 323 -14.38 -7.69 -8.04
CA THR A 323 -14.60 -6.25 -8.27
C THR A 323 -14.30 -5.46 -6.98
N VAL A 324 -13.96 -4.18 -7.15
CA VAL A 324 -13.76 -3.23 -6.05
C VAL A 324 -15.08 -2.88 -5.32
N ILE A 325 -16.22 -3.28 -5.87
CA ILE A 325 -17.55 -3.15 -5.26
C ILE A 325 -17.85 -4.38 -4.38
N PRO A 326 -18.38 -4.22 -3.14
CA PRO A 326 -18.68 -2.97 -2.44
C PRO A 326 -17.53 -2.46 -1.55
N GLU A 327 -16.36 -3.09 -1.64
CA GLU A 327 -15.35 -3.06 -0.58
C GLU A 327 -14.46 -1.80 -0.58
N ILE A 328 -14.31 -1.14 -1.74
CA ILE A 328 -13.54 0.11 -1.93
C ILE A 328 -14.45 1.25 -2.42
N VAL A 329 -15.49 0.91 -3.18
CA VAL A 329 -16.54 1.80 -3.66
C VAL A 329 -17.88 1.08 -3.57
N ALA A 330 -18.97 1.77 -3.26
CA ALA A 330 -20.28 1.15 -3.11
C ALA A 330 -21.44 2.12 -3.39
N SER A 331 -22.57 1.58 -3.83
CA SER A 331 -23.85 2.29 -3.79
C SER A 331 -24.33 2.46 -2.34
N ASP A 332 -25.07 3.54 -2.07
CA ASP A 332 -25.62 3.82 -0.75
C ASP A 332 -27.01 4.45 -0.88
N GLU A 333 -28.02 3.78 -0.32
CA GLU A 333 -29.41 4.24 -0.27
C GLU A 333 -29.68 5.15 0.94
N PHE A 334 -28.64 5.47 1.73
CA PHE A 334 -28.71 6.34 2.91
C PHE A 334 -29.77 5.93 3.96
N ASN A 335 -30.13 4.64 3.95
CA ASN A 335 -31.15 4.05 4.83
C ASN A 335 -30.53 3.30 6.02
N SER A 336 -29.22 3.44 6.24
CA SER A 336 -28.49 2.72 7.30
C SER A 336 -29.12 2.97 8.68
N LYS A 337 -29.21 1.91 9.49
CA LYS A 337 -29.69 2.00 10.87
C LYS A 337 -28.70 2.73 11.77
N ALA A 338 -27.41 2.60 11.49
CA ALA A 338 -26.33 3.23 12.25
C ALA A 338 -26.30 4.77 12.08
N LYS A 339 -26.96 5.31 11.05
CA LYS A 339 -26.95 6.75 10.73
C LYS A 339 -25.56 7.32 10.53
N THR A 340 -24.65 6.48 10.02
CA THR A 340 -23.29 6.82 9.62
C THR A 340 -23.11 6.55 8.14
N LEU A 341 -22.17 7.28 7.52
CA LEU A 341 -21.71 7.01 6.17
C LEU A 341 -20.78 5.77 6.16
N PRO A 342 -20.95 4.85 5.20
CA PRO A 342 -19.99 3.78 4.93
C PRO A 342 -18.56 4.28 4.71
N LEU A 343 -17.56 3.43 4.98
CA LEU A 343 -16.13 3.77 4.85
C LEU A 343 -15.68 4.10 3.43
N VAL A 344 -16.48 3.82 2.40
CA VAL A 344 -16.13 4.18 1.02
C VAL A 344 -16.23 5.69 0.77
N TRP A 345 -17.01 6.40 1.61
CA TRP A 345 -17.23 7.83 1.49
C TRP A 345 -16.11 8.65 2.11
N GLN A 346 -15.70 9.70 1.41
CA GLN A 346 -14.82 10.75 1.94
C GLN A 346 -15.34 12.12 1.51
N TRP A 347 -15.21 13.11 2.38
CA TRP A 347 -15.40 14.52 2.10
C TRP A 347 -14.17 15.10 1.43
N ASN A 348 -14.39 15.98 0.45
CA ASN A 348 -13.36 16.89 -0.04
C ASN A 348 -13.08 17.94 1.04
N HIS A 349 -11.91 17.89 1.68
CA HIS A 349 -11.57 18.69 2.87
C HIS A 349 -12.47 18.36 4.08
N ASN A 350 -12.24 19.05 5.21
CA ASN A 350 -13.05 18.84 6.41
C ASN A 350 -14.52 19.22 6.14
N PRO A 351 -15.49 18.37 6.53
CA PRO A 351 -16.90 18.73 6.47
C PRO A 351 -17.28 19.70 7.59
N ASP A 352 -18.31 20.48 7.32
CA ASP A 352 -19.14 21.12 8.35
C ASP A 352 -20.29 20.17 8.72
N ASN A 353 -20.21 19.61 9.94
CA ASN A 353 -21.15 18.60 10.40
C ASN A 353 -22.55 19.15 10.73
N GLU A 354 -22.74 20.46 10.79
CA GLU A 354 -24.06 21.07 10.94
C GLU A 354 -24.84 21.11 9.61
N LEU A 355 -24.13 20.97 8.50
CA LEU A 355 -24.64 21.16 7.14
C LEU A 355 -24.84 19.85 6.37
N TRP A 356 -24.78 18.69 7.03
CA TRP A 356 -25.21 17.43 6.45
C TRP A 356 -25.98 16.56 7.45
N SER A 357 -26.89 15.72 6.97
CA SER A 357 -27.69 14.86 7.83
C SER A 357 -28.22 13.61 7.12
N LEU A 358 -28.23 12.48 7.85
CA LEU A 358 -28.94 11.24 7.49
C LEU A 358 -30.22 11.03 8.31
N THR A 359 -30.55 11.97 9.20
CA THR A 359 -31.62 11.86 10.19
C THR A 359 -32.75 12.85 9.98
N GLN A 360 -32.47 14.02 9.41
CA GLN A 360 -33.51 15.02 9.11
C GLN A 360 -34.57 14.51 8.12
N ARG A 361 -34.19 13.61 7.20
CA ARG A 361 -35.10 12.86 6.32
C ARG A 361 -34.57 11.43 6.17
N PRO A 362 -35.07 10.45 6.92
CA PRO A 362 -34.60 9.07 6.83
C PRO A 362 -34.67 8.52 5.40
N GLY A 363 -33.60 7.83 4.95
CA GLY A 363 -33.49 7.33 3.58
C GLY A 363 -32.92 8.35 2.58
N TYR A 364 -32.45 9.52 3.06
CA TYR A 364 -31.83 10.55 2.24
C TYR A 364 -30.58 11.08 2.93
N LEU A 365 -29.52 11.32 2.16
CA LEU A 365 -28.48 12.27 2.54
C LEU A 365 -29.00 13.68 2.24
N ARG A 366 -29.06 14.52 3.26
CA ARG A 366 -29.34 15.96 3.12
C ARG A 366 -28.05 16.74 3.25
N LEU A 367 -27.81 17.64 2.30
CA LEU A 367 -26.77 18.66 2.34
C LEU A 367 -27.45 20.03 2.40
N THR A 368 -27.13 20.84 3.38
CA THR A 368 -27.70 22.18 3.58
C THR A 368 -26.68 23.23 3.17
N THR A 369 -27.03 24.15 2.29
CA THR A 369 -26.16 25.28 1.93
C THR A 369 -25.92 26.16 3.15
N GLY A 370 -24.66 26.26 3.60
CA GLY A 370 -24.26 27.19 4.66
C GLY A 370 -23.69 28.51 4.15
N ASN A 371 -23.01 28.50 2.99
CA ASN A 371 -22.38 29.66 2.39
C ASN A 371 -22.50 29.61 0.86
N ILE A 372 -22.51 30.79 0.21
CA ILE A 372 -22.42 30.88 -1.25
C ILE A 372 -20.96 30.67 -1.66
N ALA A 373 -20.68 29.56 -2.33
CA ALA A 373 -19.36 29.30 -2.93
C ALA A 373 -19.18 30.13 -4.21
N THR A 374 -17.98 30.64 -4.43
CA THR A 374 -17.63 31.39 -5.65
C THR A 374 -17.15 30.47 -6.78
N ASP A 375 -16.75 29.24 -6.45
CA ASP A 375 -16.34 28.19 -7.37
C ASP A 375 -16.62 26.79 -6.76
N PHE A 376 -16.80 25.79 -7.62
CA PHE A 376 -17.02 24.39 -7.24
C PHE A 376 -15.94 23.86 -6.30
N LEU A 377 -14.67 24.20 -6.53
CA LEU A 377 -13.55 23.74 -5.71
C LEU A 377 -13.52 24.36 -4.30
N THR A 378 -14.38 25.35 -4.02
CA THR A 378 -14.49 25.99 -2.71
C THR A 378 -15.77 25.60 -1.96
N ALA A 379 -16.62 24.77 -2.56
CA ALA A 379 -17.84 24.28 -1.93
C ALA A 379 -17.53 23.25 -0.84
N GLN A 380 -17.83 23.62 0.41
CA GLN A 380 -17.79 22.70 1.56
C GLN A 380 -18.85 21.61 1.44
N ASN A 381 -18.66 20.51 2.18
CA ASN A 381 -19.54 19.33 2.19
C ASN A 381 -19.74 18.68 0.81
N THR A 382 -18.70 18.70 -0.03
CA THR A 382 -18.65 17.90 -1.25
C THR A 382 -18.30 16.46 -0.87
N LEU A 383 -19.30 15.57 -0.85
CA LEU A 383 -19.15 14.14 -0.55
C LEU A 383 -18.68 13.37 -1.80
N THR A 384 -17.76 12.42 -1.65
CA THR A 384 -17.09 11.76 -2.78
C THR A 384 -16.79 10.28 -2.53
N GLN A 385 -16.63 9.53 -3.62
CA GLN A 385 -15.94 8.23 -3.66
C GLN A 385 -14.91 8.24 -4.80
N ARG A 386 -14.01 7.25 -4.79
CA ARG A 386 -13.08 6.99 -5.91
C ARG A 386 -13.85 6.61 -7.17
N THR A 387 -13.34 7.00 -8.33
CA THR A 387 -13.67 6.33 -9.60
C THR A 387 -12.90 5.01 -9.69
N PHE A 388 -13.31 4.12 -10.61
CA PHE A 388 -12.63 2.84 -10.82
C PHE A 388 -12.67 2.40 -12.28
N GLY A 389 -11.68 1.62 -12.68
CA GLY A 389 -11.54 1.11 -14.05
C GLY A 389 -12.11 -0.31 -14.25
N PRO A 390 -12.18 -0.78 -15.51
CA PRO A 390 -11.92 0.01 -16.72
C PRO A 390 -13.08 0.97 -17.07
N ASN A 391 -14.28 0.72 -16.53
CA ASN A 391 -15.47 1.55 -16.73
C ASN A 391 -16.22 1.67 -15.39
N SER A 392 -16.76 2.84 -15.11
CA SER A 392 -17.61 3.11 -13.95
C SER A 392 -18.76 4.05 -14.34
N THR A 393 -19.92 3.84 -13.74
CA THR A 393 -21.09 4.73 -13.85
C THR A 393 -21.56 5.08 -12.45
N ALA A 394 -22.04 6.31 -12.27
CA ALA A 394 -22.64 6.76 -11.03
C ALA A 394 -23.97 7.44 -11.37
N ASP A 395 -25.02 7.04 -10.65
CA ASP A 395 -26.37 7.57 -10.77
C ASP A 395 -26.81 8.10 -9.40
N ILE A 396 -27.52 9.23 -9.39
CA ILE A 396 -28.06 9.83 -8.17
C ILE A 396 -29.51 10.25 -8.40
N SER A 397 -30.32 10.16 -7.34
CA SER A 397 -31.65 10.76 -7.29
C SER A 397 -31.59 11.97 -6.35
N ILE A 398 -32.01 13.14 -6.83
CA ILE A 398 -31.99 14.39 -6.07
C ILE A 398 -33.43 14.91 -5.97
N ASP A 399 -33.81 15.33 -4.76
CA ASP A 399 -35.02 16.10 -4.52
C ASP A 399 -34.66 17.60 -4.47
N VAL A 400 -35.29 18.39 -5.34
CA VAL A 400 -35.03 19.83 -5.52
C VAL A 400 -36.10 20.73 -4.89
N SER A 401 -37.00 20.13 -4.09
CA SER A 401 -38.15 20.78 -3.44
C SER A 401 -37.80 21.83 -2.39
#